data_AF-A0A956PA93-F1
#
_entry.id   AF-A0A956PA93-F1
#
_cell.length_a   1.000
_cell.length_b   1.000
_cell.length_c   1.000
_cell.angle_alpha   90.00
_cell.angle_beta   90.00
_cell.angle_gamma   90.00
#
_symmetry.space_group_name_H-M   'P 1'
#
loop_
_entity.id
_entity.type
_entity.pdbx_description
1 polymer ?
#
loop_
_entity_poly.entity_id
_entity_poly.type
_entity_poly.pdbx_seq_one_letter_code
_entity_poly.pdbx_strand_id
1 'polypeptide(L)'
;KLPDGRRVIDLPWVQSNLARVVAKIELLTLMHWRQAADIDAGFLNPADASAVKVFGSELYIEAYRALMEILGQGSTVIAGSPGALLQGKIERLYRSLLVLTFGGGTNEIQRSIIAMAGCMMPRSMV
;
A
#
# COMPACT_ATOMS: atom_id res chain seq x y z
N LYS A 1 -4.46 24.06 9.66
CA LYS A 1 -3.34 25.02 9.45
C LYS A 1 -2.37 24.83 10.60
N LEU A 2 -1.08 25.04 10.37
CA LEU A 2 -0.07 24.99 11.43
C LEU A 2 -0.27 26.18 12.40
N PRO A 3 0.31 26.14 13.61
CA PRO A 3 0.21 27.25 14.58
C PRO A 3 0.67 28.61 14.03
N ASP A 4 1.58 28.59 13.05
CA ASP A 4 2.09 29.78 12.35
C ASP A 4 1.24 30.22 11.14
N GLY A 5 0.08 29.59 10.93
CA GLY A 5 -0.86 29.92 9.85
C GLY A 5 -0.57 29.25 8.50
N ARG A 6 0.59 28.61 8.31
CA ARG A 6 0.92 27.89 7.07
C ARG A 6 0.00 26.68 6.87
N ARG A 7 -0.18 26.24 5.62
CA ARG A 7 -0.90 24.99 5.34
C ARG A 7 0.05 23.81 5.57
N VAL A 8 -0.49 22.68 5.99
CA VAL A 8 0.31 21.46 6.21
C VAL A 8 0.99 21.01 4.91
N ILE A 9 0.31 21.17 3.77
CA ILE A 9 0.85 20.85 2.44
C ILE A 9 2.02 21.75 2.00
N ASP A 10 2.26 22.88 2.67
CA ASP A 10 3.40 23.76 2.35
C ASP A 10 4.71 23.28 2.99
N LEU A 11 4.68 22.22 3.82
CA LEU A 11 5.87 21.61 4.40
C LEU A 11 6.56 20.67 3.38
N PRO A 12 7.88 20.81 3.13
CA PRO A 12 8.58 19.99 2.14
C PRO A 12 8.48 18.46 2.36
N TRP A 13 8.51 18.02 3.62
CA TRP A 13 8.40 16.60 3.95
C TRP A 13 6.99 16.05 3.67
N VAL A 14 5.95 16.86 3.85
CA VAL A 14 4.56 16.47 3.53
C VAL A 14 4.43 16.29 2.03
N GLN A 15 4.96 17.22 1.24
CA GLN A 15 4.94 17.13 -0.23
C GLN A 15 5.71 15.90 -0.72
N SER A 16 6.89 15.62 -0.16
CA SER A 16 7.69 14.44 -0.51
C SER A 16 6.96 13.13 -0.19
N ASN A 17 6.33 13.03 0.99
CA ASN A 17 5.55 11.86 1.39
C ASN A 17 4.33 11.66 0.47
N LEU A 18 3.56 12.73 0.19
CA LEU A 18 2.42 12.66 -0.71
C LEU A 18 2.84 12.28 -2.14
N ALA A 19 3.91 12.89 -2.66
CA ALA A 19 4.44 12.58 -3.98
C ALA A 19 4.85 11.11 -4.10
N ARG A 20 5.51 10.56 -3.08
CA ARG A 20 5.89 9.14 -3.05
C ARG A 20 4.70 8.21 -3.02
N VAL A 21 3.69 8.52 -2.20
CA VAL A 21 2.45 7.74 -2.12
C VAL A 21 1.72 7.76 -3.46
N VAL A 22 1.56 8.94 -4.09
CA VAL A 22 0.93 9.07 -5.40
C VAL A 22 1.70 8.26 -6.45
N ALA A 23 3.02 8.43 -6.55
CA ALA A 23 3.83 7.70 -7.53
C ALA A 23 3.70 6.17 -7.40
N LYS A 24 3.66 5.66 -6.17
CA LYS A 24 3.49 4.22 -5.93
C LYS A 24 2.06 3.73 -6.22
N ILE A 25 1.04 4.54 -5.95
CA ILE A 25 -0.35 4.22 -6.31
C ILE A 25 -0.51 4.18 -7.82
N GLU A 26 0.08 5.14 -8.55
CA GLU A 26 0.07 5.14 -10.02
C GLU A 26 0.72 3.87 -10.58
N LEU A 27 1.89 3.48 -10.04
CA LEU A 27 2.53 2.21 -10.39
C LEU A 27 1.62 1.00 -10.12
N LEU A 28 1.00 0.93 -8.94
CA LEU A 28 0.10 -0.17 -8.59
C LEU A 28 -1.13 -0.23 -9.52
N THR A 29 -1.69 0.92 -9.89
CA THR A 29 -2.79 1.01 -10.86
C THR A 29 -2.38 0.44 -12.22
N LEU A 30 -1.21 0.82 -12.73
CA LEU A 30 -0.68 0.29 -13.99
C LEU A 30 -0.43 -1.23 -13.91
N MET A 31 0.08 -1.72 -12.77
CA MET A 31 0.27 -3.15 -12.53
C MET A 31 -1.06 -3.92 -12.55
N HIS A 32 -2.12 -3.38 -11.93
CA HIS A 32 -3.45 -3.97 -11.99
C HIS A 32 -4.05 -3.97 -13.40
N TRP A 33 -3.89 -2.88 -14.16
CA TRP A 33 -4.38 -2.83 -15.54
C TRP A 33 -3.68 -3.82 -16.45
N ARG A 34 -2.36 -3.97 -16.31
CA ARG A 34 -1.61 -4.99 -17.03
C ARG A 34 -2.13 -6.39 -16.68
N GLN A 35 -2.30 -6.68 -15.39
CA GLN A 35 -2.82 -7.97 -14.95
C GLN A 35 -4.23 -8.26 -15.48
N ALA A 36 -5.11 -7.26 -15.50
CA ALA A 36 -6.45 -7.40 -16.07
C ALA A 36 -6.39 -7.72 -17.58
N ALA A 37 -5.54 -7.00 -18.32
CA ALA A 37 -5.34 -7.27 -19.75
C ALA A 37 -4.77 -8.67 -20.02
N ASP A 38 -3.82 -9.14 -19.20
CA ASP A 38 -3.26 -10.48 -19.29
C ASP A 38 -4.35 -11.56 -19.04
N ILE A 39 -5.20 -11.36 -18.02
CA ILE A 39 -6.35 -12.23 -17.72
C ILE A 39 -7.32 -12.28 -18.91
N ASP A 40 -7.65 -11.14 -19.50
CA ASP A 40 -8.55 -11.07 -20.67
C ASP A 40 -7.95 -11.78 -21.89
N ALA A 41 -6.61 -11.79 -22.03
CA ALA A 41 -5.89 -12.55 -23.04
C ALA A 41 -5.79 -14.06 -22.74
N GLY A 42 -6.35 -14.53 -21.61
CA GLY A 42 -6.34 -15.94 -21.21
C GLY A 42 -5.02 -16.42 -20.62
N PHE A 43 -4.13 -15.50 -20.21
CA PHE A 43 -2.82 -15.84 -19.65
C PHE A 43 -2.57 -15.04 -18.37
N LEU A 44 -2.31 -15.73 -17.25
CA LEU A 44 -1.91 -15.06 -16.02
C LEU A 44 -0.59 -15.65 -15.53
N ASN A 45 0.48 -14.85 -15.56
CA ASN A 45 1.76 -15.23 -15.00
C ASN A 45 1.70 -15.21 -13.45
N PRO A 46 1.93 -16.34 -12.76
CA PRO A 46 1.93 -16.39 -11.30
C PRO A 46 2.94 -15.43 -10.66
N ALA A 47 4.10 -15.20 -11.29
CA ALA A 47 5.10 -14.28 -10.76
C ALA A 47 4.59 -12.83 -10.74
N ASP A 48 3.94 -12.39 -11.83
CA ASP A 48 3.37 -11.05 -11.93
C ASP A 48 2.21 -10.89 -10.95
N ALA A 49 1.37 -11.91 -10.80
CA ALA A 49 0.28 -11.91 -9.82
C ALA A 49 0.78 -11.80 -8.37
N SER A 50 1.80 -12.57 -8.02
CA SER A 50 2.45 -12.51 -6.72
C SER A 50 3.11 -11.15 -6.48
N ALA A 51 3.77 -10.58 -7.49
CA ALA A 51 4.41 -9.27 -7.40
C ALA A 51 3.41 -8.14 -7.12
N VAL A 52 2.27 -8.11 -7.85
CA VAL A 52 1.19 -7.14 -7.62
C VAL A 52 0.65 -7.24 -6.21
N LYS A 53 0.41 -8.47 -5.72
CA LYS A 53 -0.10 -8.71 -4.36
C LYS A 53 0.87 -8.20 -3.29
N VAL A 54 2.14 -8.59 -3.36
CA VAL A 54 3.17 -8.18 -2.40
C VAL A 54 3.32 -6.66 -2.40
N PHE A 55 3.51 -6.07 -3.59
CA PHE A 55 3.68 -4.62 -3.72
C PHE A 55 2.47 -3.86 -3.18
N GLY A 56 1.25 -4.26 -3.55
CA GLY A 56 0.03 -3.58 -3.12
C GLY A 56 -0.22 -3.65 -1.62
N SER A 57 -0.08 -4.84 -1.03
CA SER A 57 -0.30 -5.02 0.41
C SER A 57 0.69 -4.23 1.29
N GLU A 58 1.96 -4.15 0.88
CA GLU A 58 2.99 -3.38 1.59
C GLU A 58 2.85 -1.88 1.35
N LEU A 59 2.50 -1.48 0.13
CA LEU A 59 2.20 -0.09 -0.20
C LEU A 59 1.05 0.45 0.66
N TYR A 60 0.00 -0.33 0.92
CA TYR A 60 -1.07 0.15 1.80
C TYR A 60 -0.54 0.53 3.18
N ILE A 61 0.28 -0.32 3.79
CA ILE A 61 0.85 -0.02 5.12
C ILE A 61 1.74 1.22 5.06
N GLU A 62 2.63 1.30 4.08
CA GLU A 62 3.53 2.45 3.90
C GLU A 62 2.74 3.75 3.68
N ALA A 63 1.76 3.73 2.78
CA ALA A 63 0.96 4.89 2.41
C ALA A 63 0.11 5.38 3.59
N TYR A 64 -0.63 4.48 4.25
CA TYR A 64 -1.46 4.90 5.38
C TYR A 64 -0.60 5.37 6.57
N ARG A 65 0.57 4.78 6.80
CA ARG A 65 1.51 5.28 7.81
C ARG A 65 1.99 6.70 7.49
N ALA A 66 2.39 6.97 6.25
CA ALA A 66 2.81 8.31 5.82
C ALA A 66 1.66 9.33 5.95
N LEU A 67 0.42 8.94 5.63
CA LEU A 67 -0.76 9.78 5.82
C LEU A 67 -1.06 10.02 7.30
N MET A 68 -0.88 9.02 8.16
CA MET A 68 -1.03 9.19 9.62
C MET A 68 0.00 10.17 10.18
N GLU A 69 1.26 10.10 9.74
CA GLU A 69 2.30 11.07 10.11
C GLU A 69 1.93 12.51 9.71
N ILE A 70 1.37 12.69 8.50
CA ILE A 70 0.88 14.01 8.02
C ILE A 70 -0.29 14.52 8.87
N LEU A 71 -1.18 13.65 9.30
CA LEU A 71 -2.34 13.99 10.14
C LEU A 71 -1.98 14.20 11.62
N GLY A 72 -0.79 13.77 12.05
CA GLY A 72 -0.29 13.93 13.41
C GLY A 72 -1.13 13.18 14.44
N GLN A 73 -1.32 13.77 15.62
CA GLN A 73 -2.03 13.14 16.75
C GLN A 73 -3.47 12.74 16.43
N GLY A 74 -4.15 13.47 15.55
CA GLY A 74 -5.52 13.16 15.14
C GLY A 74 -5.64 11.89 14.28
N SER A 75 -4.52 11.32 13.82
CA SER A 75 -4.49 10.14 12.96
C SER A 75 -4.89 8.83 13.65
N THR A 76 -4.86 8.79 14.99
CA THR A 76 -5.21 7.61 15.79
C THR A 76 -6.61 7.69 16.41
N VAL A 77 -7.34 8.78 16.14
CA VAL A 77 -8.70 8.97 16.65
C VAL A 77 -9.68 8.15 15.80
N ILE A 78 -10.39 7.23 16.45
CA ILE A 78 -11.32 6.32 15.79
C ILE A 78 -12.57 7.04 15.27
N ALA A 79 -13.22 6.42 14.28
CA ALA A 79 -14.48 6.92 13.74
C ALA A 79 -15.55 7.04 14.85
N GLY A 80 -16.30 8.15 14.84
CA GLY A 80 -17.34 8.42 15.84
C GLY A 80 -16.84 9.11 17.12
N SER A 81 -15.53 9.25 17.33
CA SER A 81 -14.99 10.01 18.46
C SER A 81 -14.87 11.51 18.15
N PRO A 82 -15.02 12.39 19.15
CA PRO A 82 -14.67 13.81 19.00
C PRO A 82 -13.24 14.00 18.49
N GLY A 83 -13.06 14.82 17.46
CA GLY A 83 -11.75 15.09 16.86
C GLY A 83 -11.31 14.09 15.78
N ALA A 84 -12.16 13.13 15.39
CA ALA A 84 -11.85 12.21 14.31
C ALA A 84 -11.64 12.94 12.96
N LEU A 85 -10.44 12.86 12.42
CA LEU A 85 -10.10 13.41 11.11
C LEU A 85 -10.57 12.47 10.00
N LEU A 86 -11.10 13.02 8.91
CA LEU A 86 -11.55 12.25 7.73
C LEU A 86 -12.47 11.08 8.11
N GLN A 87 -13.36 11.29 9.08
CA GLN A 87 -14.28 10.28 9.63
C GLN A 87 -13.57 9.03 10.17
N GLY A 88 -12.31 9.14 10.62
CA GLY A 88 -11.49 8.01 11.10
C GLY A 88 -11.08 7.04 9.98
N LYS A 89 -11.20 7.43 8.71
CA LYS A 89 -10.98 6.53 7.57
C LYS A 89 -9.54 6.02 7.48
N ILE A 90 -8.56 6.91 7.67
CA ILE A 90 -7.12 6.57 7.58
C ILE A 90 -6.72 5.60 8.68
N GLU A 91 -7.10 5.89 9.92
CA GLU A 91 -6.89 5.04 11.09
C GLU A 91 -7.47 3.63 10.88
N ARG A 92 -8.75 3.58 10.48
CA ARG A 92 -9.46 2.32 10.24
C ARG A 92 -8.80 1.49 9.14
N LEU A 93 -8.45 2.13 8.02
CA LEU A 93 -7.81 1.43 6.89
C LEU A 93 -6.42 0.92 7.25
N TYR A 94 -5.63 1.69 8.01
CA TYR A 94 -4.32 1.23 8.48
C TYR A 94 -4.44 -0.07 9.27
N ARG A 95 -5.38 -0.16 10.23
CA ARG A 95 -5.62 -1.40 10.99
C ARG A 95 -6.17 -2.54 10.12
N SER A 96 -7.16 -2.25 9.28
CA SER A 96 -7.87 -3.28 8.51
C SER A 96 -7.02 -3.89 7.39
N LEU A 97 -6.12 -3.12 6.79
CA LEU A 97 -5.34 -3.58 5.63
C LEU A 97 -4.10 -4.41 6.01
N LEU A 98 -3.72 -4.46 7.29
CA LEU A 98 -2.67 -5.36 7.78
C LEU A 98 -2.94 -6.83 7.42
N VAL A 99 -4.21 -7.23 7.37
CA VAL A 99 -4.60 -8.59 6.98
C VAL A 99 -4.13 -8.97 5.58
N LEU A 100 -3.93 -7.99 4.68
CA LEU A 100 -3.59 -8.25 3.29
C LEU A 100 -2.13 -8.71 3.10
N THR A 101 -1.25 -8.53 4.08
CA THR A 101 0.14 -9.02 3.99
C THR A 101 0.22 -10.54 4.16
N PHE A 102 -0.71 -11.15 4.89
CA PHE A 102 -0.77 -12.59 5.09
C PHE A 102 -1.98 -13.28 4.43
N GLY A 103 -3.10 -12.56 4.30
CA GLY A 103 -4.29 -13.02 3.58
C GLY A 103 -4.02 -13.17 2.08
N GLY A 104 -4.65 -14.18 1.46
CA GLY A 104 -4.40 -14.50 0.04
C GLY A 104 -3.00 -15.07 -0.23
N GLY A 105 -2.39 -15.69 0.79
CA GLY A 105 -1.01 -16.19 0.77
C GLY A 105 -0.04 -15.14 1.30
N THR A 106 0.81 -15.52 2.26
CA THR A 106 1.71 -14.57 2.91
C THR A 106 2.72 -13.98 1.95
N ASN A 107 3.14 -12.74 2.18
CA ASN A 107 4.06 -12.06 1.27
C ASN A 107 5.40 -12.82 1.12
N GLU A 108 5.81 -13.60 2.11
CA GLU A 108 6.98 -14.49 2.04
C GLU A 108 6.75 -15.61 1.02
N ILE A 109 5.59 -16.30 1.07
CA ILE A 109 5.24 -17.34 0.10
C ILE A 109 5.10 -16.73 -1.30
N GLN A 110 4.50 -15.55 -1.43
CA GLN A 110 4.37 -14.85 -2.69
C GLN A 110 5.74 -14.46 -3.27
N ARG A 111 6.69 -14.02 -2.44
CA ARG A 111 8.09 -13.79 -2.88
C ARG A 111 8.77 -15.07 -3.34
N SER A 112 8.51 -16.20 -2.69
CA SER A 112 9.01 -17.50 -3.17
C SER A 112 8.43 -17.85 -4.55
N ILE A 113 7.17 -17.54 -4.83
CA ILE A 113 6.57 -17.72 -6.16
C ILE A 113 7.25 -16.79 -7.18
N ILE A 114 7.50 -15.52 -6.85
CA ILE A 114 8.23 -14.59 -7.72
C ILE A 114 9.62 -15.15 -8.06
N ALA A 115 10.37 -15.64 -7.06
CA ALA A 115 11.69 -16.20 -7.27
C ALA A 115 11.66 -17.44 -8.19
N MET A 116 10.74 -18.37 -7.96
CA MET A 116 10.64 -19.61 -8.75
C MET A 116 10.09 -19.37 -10.15
N ALA A 117 8.95 -18.68 -10.27
CA ALA A 117 8.24 -18.51 -11.54
C ALA A 117 8.78 -17.34 -12.38
N GLY A 118 9.30 -16.30 -11.75
CA GLY A 118 9.81 -15.10 -12.43
C GLY A 118 11.32 -15.10 -12.64
N CYS A 119 12.09 -15.72 -11.75
CA CYS A 119 13.55 -15.73 -11.80
C CYS A 119 14.15 -17.13 -12.03
N MET A 120 13.32 -18.16 -12.26
CA MET A 120 13.75 -19.55 -12.45
C MET A 120 14.64 -20.08 -11.33
N MET A 121 14.50 -19.55 -10.11
CA MET A 121 15.26 -20.01 -8.97
C MET A 121 14.72 -21.39 -8.52
N PRO A 122 15.60 -22.30 -8.06
CA PRO A 122 15.15 -23.53 -7.44
C PRO A 122 14.32 -23.22 -6.19
N ARG A 123 13.38 -24.11 -5.86
CA ARG A 123 12.58 -23.98 -4.64
C ARG A 123 13.51 -23.94 -3.43
N SER A 124 13.37 -22.91 -2.59
CA SER A 124 14.10 -22.84 -1.33
C SER A 124 13.68 -24.02 -0.46
N MET A 125 14.62 -24.92 -0.16
CA MET A 125 14.43 -25.94 0.87
C MET A 125 14.55 -25.24 2.23
N VAL A 126 13.40 -24.92 2.81
CA VAL A 126 13.26 -24.77 4.27
C VAL A 126 12.56 -26.03 4.76
#